data_AF-A0A0H2MY67-F1
#
_entry.id   AF-A0A0H2MY67-F1
#
_cell.length_a   1.000
_cell.length_b   1.000
_cell.length_c   1.000
_cell.angle_alpha   90.00
_cell.angle_beta   90.00
_cell.angle_gamma   90.00
#
_symmetry.space_group_name_H-M   'P 1'
#
loop_
_entity.id
_entity.type
_entity.pdbx_description
1 polymer ?
#
loop_
_entity_poly.entity_id
_entity_poly.type
_entity_poly.pdbx_seq_one_letter_code
_entity_poly.pdbx_strand_id
1 'polypeptide(L)'
;MKYLAVLFLVFFTVGCSNSAYHRQIGTGPITLSEPAQKSFERYLDSNPAVFAITKDGSTSWGWYYCPENNGCRGNNFVSMAPAIKSCEERAHGKPCKVYAIGRNIVWKTEEVETGS
;
A
#
# COMPACT_ATOMS: atom_id res chain seq x y z
N MET A 1 8.00 -54.13 0.01
CA MET A 1 7.97 -53.07 -1.02
C MET A 1 6.55 -52.54 -1.21
N LYS A 2 5.98 -51.80 -0.25
CA LYS A 2 4.61 -51.24 -0.38
C LYS A 2 4.40 -49.89 0.32
N TYR A 3 5.46 -49.32 0.89
CA TYR A 3 5.44 -48.02 1.58
C TYR A 3 6.47 -47.02 1.00
N LEU A 4 7.16 -47.36 -0.09
CA LEU A 4 8.08 -46.45 -0.78
C LEU A 4 7.36 -45.40 -1.66
N ALA A 5 6.07 -45.59 -1.93
CA ALA A 5 5.30 -44.68 -2.78
C ALA A 5 4.60 -43.52 -2.00
N VAL A 6 4.66 -43.53 -0.66
CA VAL A 6 3.86 -42.59 0.17
C VAL A 6 4.68 -41.39 0.67
N LEU A 7 6.00 -41.37 0.47
CA LEU A 7 6.89 -40.32 1.00
C LEU A 7 7.09 -39.10 0.08
N PHE A 8 6.48 -39.08 -1.11
CA PHE A 8 6.61 -37.97 -2.08
C PHE A 8 5.35 -37.10 -2.22
N LEU A 9 4.38 -37.22 -1.31
CA LEU A 9 3.09 -36.52 -1.37
C LEU A 9 2.92 -35.45 -0.28
N VAL A 10 4.02 -34.93 0.24
CA VAL A 10 4.00 -33.91 1.31
C VAL A 10 5.10 -32.88 1.06
N PHE A 11 5.07 -32.05 -0.01
CA PHE A 11 5.98 -30.88 -0.06
C PHE A 11 5.69 -29.75 -1.07
N PHE A 12 4.44 -29.50 -1.52
CA PHE A 12 4.17 -28.31 -2.35
C PHE A 12 2.87 -27.57 -2.02
N THR A 13 2.59 -27.32 -0.74
CA THR A 13 1.74 -26.17 -0.37
C THR A 13 2.63 -24.99 -0.01
N VAL A 14 3.41 -24.50 -0.98
CA VAL A 14 3.94 -23.14 -0.92
C VAL A 14 2.75 -22.23 -1.19
N GLY A 15 2.05 -21.86 -0.11
CA GLY A 15 1.05 -20.81 -0.17
C GLY A 15 1.74 -19.53 -0.62
N CYS A 16 1.39 -19.02 -1.80
CA CYS A 16 1.77 -17.68 -2.22
C CYS A 16 1.17 -16.67 -1.24
N SER A 17 1.89 -16.32 -0.18
CA SER A 17 1.58 -15.16 0.64
C SER A 17 1.61 -13.93 -0.28
N ASN A 18 0.59 -13.08 -0.18
CA ASN A 18 0.30 -11.96 -1.08
C ASN A 18 1.31 -10.80 -0.94
N SER A 19 2.61 -11.11 -1.07
CA SER A 19 3.77 -10.26 -0.81
C SER A 19 3.82 -9.00 -1.66
N ALA A 20 3.16 -9.03 -2.82
CA ALA A 20 3.02 -7.88 -3.70
C ALA A 20 2.25 -6.73 -3.03
N TYR A 21 1.23 -7.03 -2.20
CA TYR A 21 0.48 -6.02 -1.45
C TYR A 21 1.40 -5.26 -0.49
N HIS A 22 2.08 -6.00 0.39
CA HIS A 22 2.91 -5.41 1.44
C HIS A 22 4.09 -4.64 0.88
N ARG A 23 4.61 -5.03 -0.30
CA ARG A 23 5.70 -4.30 -0.97
C ARG A 23 5.29 -2.89 -1.42
N GLN A 24 4.00 -2.65 -1.64
CA GLN A 24 3.49 -1.34 -2.08
C GLN A 24 3.22 -0.38 -0.91
N ILE A 25 3.06 -0.91 0.31
CA ILE A 25 2.93 -0.12 1.53
C ILE A 25 4.26 0.56 1.84
N GLY A 26 4.20 1.83 2.22
CA GLY A 26 5.39 2.57 2.62
C GLY A 26 5.89 2.17 4.00
N THR A 27 7.20 2.30 4.19
CA THR A 27 7.87 2.01 5.46
C THR A 27 8.91 3.08 5.77
N GLY A 28 9.23 3.23 7.05
CA GLY A 28 10.25 4.14 7.56
C GLY A 28 9.69 5.49 8.03
N PRO A 29 10.57 6.39 8.49
CA PRO A 29 10.16 7.72 8.92
C PRO A 29 9.57 8.50 7.74
N ILE A 30 8.45 9.20 7.99
CA ILE A 30 7.82 10.07 7.00
C ILE A 30 7.25 11.30 7.70
N THR A 31 7.49 12.46 7.10
CA THR A 31 6.85 13.72 7.46
C THR A 31 6.23 14.29 6.20
N LEU A 32 4.93 14.59 6.25
CA LEU A 32 4.24 15.17 5.11
C LEU A 32 4.58 16.66 4.99
N SER A 33 4.93 17.12 3.80
CA SER A 33 4.99 18.56 3.52
C SER A 33 3.60 19.18 3.65
N GLU A 34 3.49 20.49 3.92
CA GLU A 34 2.18 21.16 4.01
C GLU A 34 1.28 20.92 2.77
N PRO A 35 1.79 20.95 1.52
CA PRO A 35 0.96 20.60 0.36
C PRO A 35 0.47 19.15 0.37
N ALA A 36 1.34 18.21 0.77
CA ALA A 36 0.97 16.80 0.86
C ALA A 36 -0.07 16.56 1.97
N GLN A 37 0.10 17.19 3.12
CA GLN A 37 -0.84 17.17 4.24
C GLN A 37 -2.21 17.71 3.82
N LYS A 38 -2.26 18.90 3.19
CA LYS A 38 -3.50 19.50 2.69
C LYS A 38 -4.19 18.62 1.65
N SER A 39 -3.41 17.96 0.79
CA SER A 39 -4.02 16.99 -0.13
C SER A 39 -4.52 15.75 0.59
N PHE A 40 -3.85 15.29 1.64
CA PHE A 40 -4.33 14.17 2.45
C PHE A 40 -5.60 14.52 3.23
N GLU A 41 -5.81 15.76 3.64
CA GLU A 41 -7.07 16.19 4.26
C GLU A 41 -8.23 16.13 3.27
N ARG A 42 -8.04 16.68 2.06
CA ARG A 42 -9.04 16.61 0.98
C ARG A 42 -9.40 15.17 0.60
N TYR A 43 -8.52 14.20 0.93
CA TYR A 43 -8.68 12.79 0.59
C TYR A 43 -9.68 12.16 1.55
N LEU A 44 -9.51 12.49 2.83
CA LEU A 44 -10.35 12.00 3.90
C LEU A 44 -11.79 12.55 3.79
N ASP A 45 -11.93 13.78 3.30
CA ASP A 45 -13.21 14.45 3.02
C ASP A 45 -13.98 13.85 1.83
N SER A 46 -13.34 12.99 1.05
CA SER A 46 -13.92 12.37 -0.15
C SER A 46 -14.57 11.00 0.14
N ASN A 47 -14.73 10.17 -0.91
CA ASN A 47 -14.92 8.72 -0.80
C ASN A 47 -13.57 7.98 -1.04
N PRO A 48 -12.67 7.95 -0.03
CA PRO A 48 -11.28 7.53 -0.21
C PRO A 48 -11.13 6.03 -0.47
N ALA A 49 -10.30 5.66 -1.46
CA ALA A 49 -9.86 4.28 -1.66
C ALA A 49 -8.39 4.09 -1.24
N VAL A 50 -7.47 4.81 -1.91
CA VAL A 50 -6.03 4.71 -1.67
C VAL A 50 -5.39 6.08 -1.85
N PHE A 51 -4.46 6.40 -0.94
CA PHE A 51 -3.57 7.55 -1.05
C PHE A 51 -2.11 7.04 -1.12
N ALA A 52 -1.41 7.45 -2.18
CA ALA A 52 -0.01 7.16 -2.42
C ALA A 52 0.80 8.46 -2.44
N ILE A 53 2.03 8.38 -1.94
CA ILE A 53 2.93 9.51 -1.81
C ILE A 53 4.38 9.09 -2.08
N THR A 54 5.21 10.03 -2.53
CA THR A 54 6.65 9.82 -2.61
C THR A 54 7.24 9.49 -1.24
N LYS A 55 8.31 8.67 -1.20
CA LYS A 55 8.92 8.23 0.06
C LYS A 55 9.47 9.38 0.93
N ASP A 56 9.76 10.52 0.32
CA ASP A 56 10.20 11.75 0.99
C ASP A 56 9.05 12.56 1.61
N GLY A 57 7.80 12.11 1.47
CA GLY A 57 6.61 12.75 2.01
C GLY A 57 6.27 14.13 1.41
N SER A 58 6.97 14.57 0.36
CA SER A 58 6.97 15.98 -0.02
C SER A 58 6.89 16.27 -1.52
N THR A 59 7.47 15.43 -2.38
CA THR A 59 7.56 15.74 -3.81
C THR A 59 6.22 15.62 -4.55
N SER A 60 5.44 14.56 -4.32
CA SER A 60 4.16 14.39 -5.02
C SER A 60 3.24 13.36 -4.34
N TRP A 61 1.97 13.37 -4.74
CA TRP A 61 0.95 12.46 -4.26
C TRP A 61 -0.03 12.07 -5.37
N GLY A 62 -0.68 10.93 -5.20
CA GLY A 62 -1.70 10.40 -6.08
C GLY A 62 -2.75 9.65 -5.26
N TRP A 63 -4.00 9.70 -5.71
CA TRP A 63 -5.11 9.10 -5.01
C TRP A 63 -6.16 8.56 -5.97
N TYR A 64 -6.89 7.54 -5.51
CA TYR A 64 -7.98 6.94 -6.26
C TYR A 64 -9.28 7.04 -5.46
N TYR A 65 -10.35 7.41 -6.15
CA TYR A 65 -11.69 7.54 -5.59
C TYR A 65 -12.58 6.39 -6.03
N CYS A 66 -13.49 6.01 -5.15
CA CYS A 66 -14.51 5.02 -5.45
C CYS A 66 -15.68 5.69 -6.19
N PRO A 67 -16.08 5.20 -7.38
CA PRO A 67 -17.35 5.61 -7.99
C PRO A 67 -18.50 5.32 -7.03
N GLU A 68 -19.47 6.23 -6.93
CA GLU A 68 -20.57 6.23 -5.93
C GLU A 68 -21.38 4.91 -5.87
N ASN A 69 -21.32 4.07 -6.92
CA ASN A 69 -22.12 2.84 -7.04
C ASN A 69 -21.36 1.54 -6.75
N ASN A 70 -20.03 1.57 -6.58
CA ASN A 70 -19.22 0.38 -6.31
C ASN A 70 -18.46 0.60 -5.00
N GLY A 71 -19.12 0.27 -3.89
CA GLY A 71 -18.52 0.38 -2.57
C GLY A 71 -17.12 -0.24 -2.55
N CYS A 72 -16.10 0.58 -2.29
CA CYS A 72 -14.75 0.10 -2.01
C CYS A 72 -14.75 -0.64 -0.68
N ARG A 73 -15.30 -1.84 -0.68
CA ARG A 73 -15.32 -2.73 0.46
C ARG A 73 -14.17 -3.72 0.31
N GLY A 74 -13.15 -3.53 1.14
CA GLY A 74 -12.29 -4.60 1.65
C GLY A 74 -11.16 -5.10 0.75
N ASN A 75 -11.02 -4.62 -0.48
CA ASN A 75 -9.97 -5.04 -1.40
C ASN A 75 -9.54 -3.82 -2.23
N ASN A 76 -8.60 -3.05 -1.69
CA ASN A 76 -8.11 -1.84 -2.37
C ASN A 76 -6.87 -2.14 -3.25
N PHE A 77 -6.51 -3.41 -3.44
CA PHE A 77 -5.35 -3.80 -4.25
C PHE A 77 -5.49 -3.28 -5.69
N VAL A 78 -6.71 -3.36 -6.24
CA VAL A 78 -7.04 -2.83 -7.57
C VAL A 78 -6.83 -1.31 -7.66
N SER A 79 -7.05 -0.59 -6.55
CA SER A 79 -6.92 0.87 -6.47
C SER A 79 -5.51 1.34 -6.08
N MET A 80 -4.63 0.45 -5.59
CA MET A 80 -3.26 0.80 -5.23
C MET A 80 -2.41 1.12 -6.46
N ALA A 81 -2.45 0.25 -7.48
CA ALA A 81 -1.70 0.45 -8.71
C ALA A 81 -1.99 1.80 -9.40
N PRO A 82 -3.24 2.22 -9.63
CA PRO A 82 -3.53 3.51 -10.24
C PRO A 82 -3.13 4.70 -9.35
N ALA A 83 -3.30 4.60 -8.02
CA ALA A 83 -2.88 5.66 -7.10
C ALA A 83 -1.34 5.85 -7.11
N ILE A 84 -0.59 4.74 -7.06
CA ILE A 84 0.88 4.75 -7.16
C ILE A 84 1.31 5.32 -8.50
N LYS A 85 0.77 4.79 -9.62
CA LYS A 85 1.12 5.24 -10.96
C LYS A 85 0.89 6.74 -11.14
N SER A 86 -0.26 7.26 -10.70
CA SER A 86 -0.58 8.68 -10.78
C SER A 86 0.38 9.54 -9.94
N CYS A 87 0.78 9.05 -8.76
CA CYS A 87 1.80 9.71 -7.95
C CYS A 87 3.15 9.75 -8.67
N GLU A 88 3.61 8.62 -9.22
CA GLU A 88 4.90 8.52 -9.90
C GLU A 88 4.96 9.38 -11.16
N GLU A 89 3.88 9.43 -11.94
CA GLU A 89 3.75 10.32 -13.10
C GLU A 89 3.90 11.80 -12.71
N ARG A 90 3.23 12.22 -11.63
CA ARG A 90 3.33 13.60 -11.10
C ARG A 90 4.67 13.88 -10.42
N ALA A 91 5.33 12.84 -9.91
CA ALA A 91 6.64 12.93 -9.28
C ALA A 91 7.80 12.84 -10.27
N HIS A 92 7.54 12.89 -11.58
CA HIS A 92 8.55 12.74 -12.64
C HIS A 92 9.34 11.42 -12.53
N GLY A 93 8.64 10.32 -12.23
CA GLY A 93 9.21 8.98 -12.13
C GLY A 93 9.83 8.62 -10.79
N LYS A 94 9.77 9.50 -9.77
CA LYS A 94 10.17 9.14 -8.41
C LYS A 94 9.22 8.08 -7.84
N PRO A 95 9.74 7.09 -7.10
CA PRO A 95 8.93 5.99 -6.58
C PRO A 95 7.95 6.47 -5.50
N CYS A 96 6.70 6.01 -5.62
CA CYS A 96 5.66 6.25 -4.63
C CYS A 96 5.27 4.99 -3.86
N LYS A 97 4.73 5.18 -2.66
CA LYS A 97 4.25 4.13 -1.78
C LYS A 97 2.89 4.50 -1.21
N VAL A 98 2.11 3.48 -0.87
CA VAL A 98 0.81 3.67 -0.25
C VAL A 98 0.99 4.12 1.20
N TYR A 99 0.36 5.23 1.52
CA TYR A 99 0.34 5.84 2.84
C TYR A 99 -0.96 5.55 3.58
N ALA A 100 -2.10 5.62 2.88
CA ALA A 100 -3.40 5.35 3.47
C ALA A 100 -4.29 4.53 2.54
N ILE A 101 -5.17 3.75 3.15
CA ILE A 101 -6.20 2.94 2.49
C ILE A 101 -7.53 3.23 3.16
N GLY A 102 -8.50 3.71 2.39
CA GLY A 102 -9.69 4.35 2.95
C GLY A 102 -9.27 5.49 3.88
N ARG A 103 -9.76 5.50 5.11
CA ARG A 103 -9.37 6.50 6.12
C ARG A 103 -8.25 6.01 7.06
N ASN A 104 -7.71 4.83 6.84
CA ASN A 104 -6.69 4.25 7.71
C ASN A 104 -5.30 4.53 7.15
N ILE A 105 -4.42 5.10 7.99
CA ILE A 105 -2.99 5.17 7.69
C ILE A 105 -2.42 3.76 7.84
N VAL A 106 -1.76 3.28 6.79
CA VAL A 106 -1.16 1.94 6.72
C VAL A 106 0.36 1.99 6.58
N TRP A 107 0.93 3.19 6.49
CA TRP A 107 2.37 3.40 6.45
C TRP A 107 3.03 2.83 7.71
N LYS A 108 4.02 1.95 7.54
CA LYS A 108 4.69 1.31 8.67
C LYS A 108 5.85 2.19 9.14
N THR A 109 5.71 2.82 10.29
CA THR A 109 6.88 3.36 10.99
C THR A 109 7.69 2.17 11.51
N GLU A 110 9.00 2.17 11.27
CA GLU A 110 9.88 1.27 12.01
C GLU A 110 9.76 1.71 13.48
N GLU A 111 9.08 0.93 14.32
CA GLU A 111 9.22 1.11 15.76
C GLU A 111 10.68 0.83 16.06
N VAL A 112 11.38 1.83 16.61
CA VAL A 112 12.70 1.61 17.17
C VAL A 112 12.47 0.62 18.32
N GLU A 113 12.75 -0.66 18.09
CA GLU A 113 12.93 -1.64 19.16
C GLU A 113 14.12 -1.16 19.99
N THR A 114 13.86 -0.27 20.96
CA THR A 114 14.75 -0.07 22.09
C THR A 114 14.77 -1.39 22.84
N GLY A 115 15.78 -2.22 22.54
CA GLY A 115 16.07 -3.42 23.28
C GLY A 115 16.12 -3.14 24.78
N SER A 116 15.36 -3.92 25.53
CA SER A 116 15.41 -3.99 26.99
C SER A 116 16.06 -5.30 27.42
#